data_AF-A0A944UFM5-F1
#
_entry.id   AF-A0A944UFM5-F1
#
_cell.length_a   1.000
_cell.length_b   1.000
_cell.length_c   1.000
_cell.angle_alpha   90.00
_cell.angle_beta   90.00
_cell.angle_gamma   90.00
#
_symmetry.space_group_name_H-M   'P 1'
#
loop_
_entity.id
_entity.type
_entity.pdbx_description
1 polymer ?
#
loop_
_entity_poly.entity_id
_entity_poly.type
_entity_poly.pdbx_seq_one_letter_code
_entity_poly.pdbx_strand_id
1 'polypeptide(L)'
;MNKVFFGFSIFIPLFLLDTSAIHAAVLNIAKPGIHPYVNPAGGRENHEHTDQKVNEVRVYDFYQRQADYYIANPDKIPEIIPSFPGLDAGLHGHWGKYNQNNHNDGRWNEGDTGEHFAHVVKGKGLNVEKGICVKLGDEQFLSTCFDPQSLSYRTVWQDGWIKFQPFRWGSSRNANIEGTPWFTIAKANMPEGGKYLGLRRFGKRVVFEYKIGNTKILDEPWAGKNAFYRRIDLHNSADKTAIPCQVSDAALKVKVIESKGIQKARWEKGEIVVNKATANAYFIMRISKEPKPDDEKVVL
;
A
#
# COMPACT_ATOMS: atom_id res chain seq x y z
N MET A 1 28.23 -66.36 -23.37
CA MET A 1 29.13 -65.56 -22.51
C MET A 1 28.48 -64.22 -22.23
N ASN A 2 28.47 -63.82 -20.97
CA ASN A 2 27.51 -62.95 -20.30
C ASN A 2 27.42 -61.52 -20.86
N LYS A 3 26.19 -61.04 -21.10
CA LYS A 3 25.87 -59.61 -21.15
C LYS A 3 25.39 -59.17 -19.76
N VAL A 4 26.16 -58.30 -19.14
CA VAL A 4 25.88 -57.69 -17.83
C VAL A 4 24.79 -56.63 -18.02
N PHE A 5 23.63 -56.82 -17.40
CA PHE A 5 22.62 -55.77 -17.23
C PHE A 5 22.92 -55.01 -15.94
N PHE A 6 23.28 -53.73 -16.05
CA PHE A 6 23.34 -52.81 -14.92
C PHE A 6 21.90 -52.38 -14.58
N GLY A 7 21.34 -52.94 -13.51
CA GLY A 7 20.10 -52.45 -12.93
C GLY A 7 20.34 -51.17 -12.13
N PHE A 8 19.95 -50.02 -12.67
CA PHE A 8 19.80 -48.80 -11.88
C PHE A 8 18.55 -48.94 -11.01
N SER A 9 18.74 -49.24 -9.71
CA SER A 9 17.67 -49.09 -8.72
C SER A 9 17.51 -47.61 -8.41
N ILE A 10 16.48 -46.99 -8.98
CA ILE A 10 16.00 -45.68 -8.52
C ILE A 10 15.27 -45.94 -7.20
N PHE A 11 15.96 -45.67 -6.08
CA PHE A 11 15.33 -45.52 -4.78
C PHE A 11 14.43 -44.27 -4.85
N ILE A 12 13.14 -44.46 -5.10
CA ILE A 12 12.14 -43.43 -4.81
C ILE A 12 11.91 -43.53 -3.30
N PRO A 13 12.29 -42.51 -2.51
CA PRO A 13 11.91 -42.51 -1.11
C PRO A 13 10.40 -42.33 -1.09
N LEU A 14 9.70 -43.37 -0.66
CA LEU A 14 8.31 -43.28 -0.28
C LEU A 14 8.27 -42.34 0.93
N PHE A 15 8.11 -41.03 0.67
CA PHE A 15 7.74 -40.09 1.72
C PHE A 15 6.45 -40.63 2.30
N LEU A 16 6.54 -41.17 3.51
CA LEU A 16 5.40 -41.38 4.39
C LEU A 16 4.69 -40.03 4.44
N LEU A 17 3.58 -39.92 3.72
CA LEU A 17 2.57 -38.92 3.94
C LEU A 17 2.08 -39.17 5.36
N ASP A 18 2.72 -38.52 6.31
CA ASP A 18 2.30 -38.44 7.68
C ASP A 18 0.98 -37.66 7.69
N THR A 19 -0.10 -38.38 7.40
CA THR A 19 -1.48 -37.90 7.59
C THR A 19 -1.82 -38.00 9.06
N SER A 20 -0.98 -37.41 9.91
CA SER A 20 -1.38 -36.99 11.23
C SER A 20 -2.39 -35.87 11.03
N ALA A 21 -3.65 -36.26 10.82
CA ALA A 21 -4.78 -35.39 11.06
C ALA A 21 -4.69 -35.00 12.54
N ILE A 22 -4.03 -33.88 12.82
CA ILE A 22 -4.06 -33.23 14.12
C ILE A 22 -5.54 -32.94 14.37
N HIS A 23 -6.21 -33.84 15.08
CA HIS A 23 -7.51 -33.55 15.65
C HIS A 23 -7.25 -32.42 16.64
N ALA A 24 -7.59 -31.19 16.24
CA ALA A 24 -7.59 -30.07 17.15
C ALA A 24 -8.42 -30.49 18.36
N ALA A 25 -7.85 -30.35 19.56
CA ALA A 25 -8.55 -30.67 20.80
C ALA A 25 -9.90 -29.95 20.80
N VAL A 26 -10.97 -30.67 21.18
CA VAL A 26 -12.29 -30.05 21.30
C VAL A 26 -12.21 -28.99 22.39
N LEU A 27 -12.37 -27.73 22.01
CA LEU A 27 -12.34 -26.62 22.96
C LEU A 27 -13.49 -26.77 23.97
N ASN A 28 -13.19 -26.56 25.26
CA ASN A 28 -14.21 -26.48 26.32
C ASN A 28 -14.92 -25.12 26.25
N ILE A 29 -15.79 -24.97 25.25
CA ILE A 29 -16.62 -23.79 25.00
C ILE A 29 -18.09 -24.13 25.18
N ALA A 30 -18.87 -23.19 25.71
CA ALA A 30 -20.31 -23.38 25.82
C ALA A 30 -20.94 -23.52 24.42
N LYS A 31 -22.01 -24.29 24.32
CA LYS A 31 -22.67 -24.64 23.05
C LYS A 31 -24.18 -24.58 23.26
N PRO A 32 -24.96 -23.85 22.44
CA PRO A 32 -26.42 -23.72 22.65
C PRO A 32 -27.18 -25.04 22.79
N GLY A 33 -26.74 -26.09 22.07
CA GLY A 33 -27.39 -27.42 22.13
C GLY A 33 -27.09 -28.24 23.40
N ILE A 34 -26.15 -27.80 24.23
CA ILE A 34 -25.75 -28.47 25.49
C ILE A 34 -25.98 -27.54 26.69
N HIS A 35 -25.71 -26.25 26.50
CA HIS A 35 -25.66 -25.22 27.53
C HIS A 35 -26.75 -24.19 27.24
N PRO A 36 -27.93 -24.27 27.89
CA PRO A 36 -29.06 -23.38 27.57
C PRO A 36 -28.75 -21.90 27.87
N TYR A 37 -27.81 -21.62 28.78
CA TYR A 37 -27.36 -20.28 29.13
C TYR A 37 -26.63 -19.54 28.00
N VAL A 38 -26.25 -20.21 26.90
CA VAL A 38 -25.64 -19.56 25.73
C VAL A 38 -26.54 -19.53 24.49
N ASN A 39 -27.82 -19.88 24.64
CA ASN A 39 -28.79 -19.73 23.55
C ASN A 39 -28.99 -18.23 23.21
N PRO A 40 -28.72 -17.79 21.97
CA PRO A 40 -28.90 -16.40 21.55
C PRO A 40 -30.32 -15.85 21.68
N ALA A 41 -31.34 -16.72 21.74
CA ALA A 41 -32.73 -16.29 21.89
C ALA A 41 -33.05 -15.69 23.27
N GLY A 42 -32.28 -16.04 24.32
CA GLY A 42 -32.54 -15.58 25.69
C GLY A 42 -31.70 -14.37 26.10
N GLY A 43 -32.13 -13.68 27.16
CA GLY A 43 -31.39 -12.59 27.79
C GLY A 43 -31.48 -11.27 27.01
N ARG A 44 -32.54 -11.07 26.23
CA ARG A 44 -32.66 -9.92 25.32
C ARG A 44 -33.46 -8.77 25.93
N GLU A 45 -34.23 -9.05 26.97
CA GLU A 45 -35.29 -8.16 27.48
C GLU A 45 -34.78 -6.82 28.04
N ASN A 46 -33.51 -6.77 28.48
CA ASN A 46 -32.93 -5.60 29.16
C ASN A 46 -31.84 -4.89 28.34
N HIS A 47 -31.70 -5.22 27.05
CA HIS A 47 -30.65 -4.65 26.19
C HIS A 47 -31.26 -3.89 25.02
N GLU A 48 -30.75 -2.69 24.79
CA GLU A 48 -31.09 -1.90 23.62
C GLU A 48 -30.60 -2.59 22.33
N HIS A 49 -31.26 -2.29 21.21
CA HIS A 49 -30.87 -2.76 19.87
C HIS A 49 -30.83 -4.29 19.68
N THR A 50 -31.51 -5.04 20.54
CA THR A 50 -31.65 -6.50 20.41
C THR A 50 -32.51 -6.90 19.20
N ASP A 51 -33.33 -5.98 18.70
CA ASP A 51 -34.13 -6.09 17.48
C ASP A 51 -33.31 -5.87 16.20
N GLN A 52 -32.11 -5.28 16.29
CA GLN A 52 -31.27 -4.98 15.14
C GLN A 52 -30.75 -6.25 14.48
N LYS A 53 -30.75 -6.25 13.14
CA LYS A 53 -30.33 -7.42 12.34
C LYS A 53 -28.95 -7.95 12.74
N VAL A 54 -27.99 -7.06 13.02
CA VAL A 54 -26.61 -7.41 13.45
C VAL A 54 -26.56 -8.22 14.75
N ASN A 55 -27.60 -8.14 15.57
CA ASN A 55 -27.65 -8.74 16.89
C ASN A 55 -28.54 -10.00 16.95
N GLU A 56 -29.17 -10.43 15.85
CA GLU A 56 -30.14 -11.56 15.83
C GLU A 56 -29.63 -12.83 16.53
N VAL A 57 -28.32 -13.10 16.44
CA VAL A 57 -27.67 -14.28 17.03
C VAL A 57 -26.68 -13.93 18.16
N ARG A 58 -26.75 -12.70 18.67
CA ARG A 58 -25.87 -12.24 19.74
C ARG A 58 -26.22 -12.94 21.06
N VAL A 59 -25.19 -13.39 21.77
CA VAL A 59 -25.29 -13.87 23.13
C VAL A 59 -25.30 -12.69 24.08
N TYR A 60 -26.32 -12.62 24.93
CA TYR A 60 -26.44 -11.65 26.01
C TYR A 60 -26.28 -12.33 27.36
N ASP A 61 -25.69 -11.60 28.31
CA ASP A 61 -25.58 -11.95 29.72
C ASP A 61 -24.95 -13.33 29.99
N PHE A 62 -23.96 -13.72 29.18
CA PHE A 62 -23.37 -15.07 29.21
C PHE A 62 -22.97 -15.51 30.63
N TYR A 63 -22.15 -14.72 31.32
CA TYR A 63 -21.64 -15.11 32.64
C TYR A 63 -22.72 -15.11 33.72
N GLN A 64 -23.66 -14.17 33.67
CA GLN A 64 -24.78 -14.13 34.59
C GLN A 64 -25.67 -15.36 34.39
N ARG A 65 -26.10 -15.64 33.15
CA ARG A 65 -26.93 -16.81 32.83
C ARG A 65 -26.23 -18.13 33.12
N GLN A 66 -24.90 -18.19 32.94
CA GLN A 66 -24.09 -19.34 33.31
C GLN A 66 -24.08 -19.55 34.82
N ALA A 67 -23.86 -18.49 35.60
CA ALA A 67 -23.91 -18.54 37.05
C ALA A 67 -25.30 -18.96 37.55
N ASP A 68 -26.37 -18.32 37.07
CA ASP A 68 -27.75 -18.62 37.44
C ASP A 68 -28.12 -20.09 37.14
N TYR A 69 -27.68 -20.59 35.98
CA TYR A 69 -27.90 -21.99 35.60
C TYR A 69 -27.27 -22.97 36.60
N TYR A 70 -26.01 -22.73 36.98
CA TYR A 70 -25.28 -23.63 37.89
C TYR A 70 -25.69 -23.46 39.34
N ILE A 71 -26.10 -22.26 39.78
CA ILE A 71 -26.72 -22.05 41.09
C ILE A 71 -28.03 -22.83 41.19
N ALA A 72 -28.87 -22.81 40.15
CA ALA A 72 -30.13 -23.54 40.10
C ALA A 72 -29.96 -25.05 39.87
N ASN A 73 -28.80 -25.50 39.37
CA ASN A 73 -28.49 -26.90 39.05
C ASN A 73 -27.11 -27.28 39.59
N PRO A 74 -26.90 -27.32 40.92
CA PRO A 74 -25.59 -27.56 41.51
C PRO A 74 -25.02 -28.95 41.17
N ASP A 75 -25.89 -29.92 40.89
CA ASP A 75 -25.56 -31.28 40.44
C ASP A 75 -24.99 -31.34 39.01
N LYS A 76 -25.16 -30.27 38.21
CA LYS A 76 -24.71 -30.20 36.81
C LYS A 76 -23.42 -29.40 36.62
N ILE A 77 -22.80 -28.93 37.70
CA ILE A 77 -21.56 -28.17 37.64
C ILE A 77 -20.41 -29.10 37.22
N PRO A 78 -19.77 -28.89 36.06
CA PRO A 78 -18.63 -29.69 35.64
C PRO A 78 -17.36 -29.30 36.40
N GLU A 79 -16.34 -30.17 36.39
CA GLU A 79 -15.01 -29.87 36.95
C GLU A 79 -14.40 -28.61 36.33
N ILE A 80 -14.58 -28.42 35.01
CA ILE A 80 -14.14 -27.24 34.29
C ILE A 80 -15.35 -26.62 33.56
N ILE A 81 -15.77 -25.45 34.03
CA ILE A 81 -16.88 -24.70 33.44
C ILE A 81 -16.53 -24.26 32.01
N PRO A 82 -17.41 -24.52 31.02
CA PRO A 82 -17.18 -24.12 29.64
C PRO A 82 -17.03 -22.61 29.48
N SER A 83 -16.04 -22.20 28.69
CA SER A 83 -15.76 -20.80 28.39
C SER A 83 -16.76 -20.17 27.42
N PHE A 84 -16.75 -18.84 27.35
CA PHE A 84 -17.57 -18.06 26.42
C PHE A 84 -17.24 -18.42 24.96
N PRO A 85 -18.22 -18.86 24.15
CA PRO A 85 -17.97 -19.30 22.77
C PRO A 85 -17.89 -18.16 21.75
N GLY A 86 -17.84 -16.91 22.21
CA GLY A 86 -17.87 -15.73 21.36
C GLY A 86 -19.28 -15.18 21.13
N LEU A 87 -19.32 -14.03 20.46
CA LEU A 87 -20.51 -13.18 20.40
C LEU A 87 -21.72 -13.85 19.77
N ASP A 88 -21.52 -14.76 18.82
CA ASP A 88 -22.59 -15.45 18.08
C ASP A 88 -22.70 -16.93 18.48
N ALA A 89 -22.44 -17.22 19.76
CA ALA A 89 -22.51 -18.56 20.36
C ALA A 89 -21.64 -19.65 19.68
N GLY A 90 -20.60 -19.25 18.94
CA GLY A 90 -19.76 -20.15 18.15
C GLY A 90 -20.45 -20.74 16.91
N LEU A 91 -21.65 -20.25 16.55
CA LEU A 91 -22.46 -20.83 15.47
C LEU A 91 -22.06 -20.38 14.06
N HIS A 92 -21.32 -19.27 13.95
CA HIS A 92 -21.06 -18.59 12.67
C HIS A 92 -19.57 -18.36 12.39
N GLY A 93 -18.70 -19.16 13.00
CA GLY A 93 -17.25 -19.09 12.82
C GLY A 93 -16.62 -17.81 13.37
N HIS A 94 -15.35 -17.58 13.05
CA HIS A 94 -14.55 -16.47 13.58
C HIS A 94 -15.17 -15.08 13.34
N TRP A 95 -15.87 -14.93 12.21
CA TRP A 95 -16.37 -13.62 11.80
C TRP A 95 -17.79 -13.31 12.28
N GLY A 96 -18.55 -14.31 12.73
CA GLY A 96 -19.96 -14.13 13.07
C GLY A 96 -20.89 -14.05 11.85
N LYS A 97 -22.20 -13.96 12.11
CA LYS A 97 -23.25 -14.04 11.08
C LYS A 97 -23.31 -12.79 10.20
N TYR A 98 -23.11 -11.61 10.80
CA TYR A 98 -23.26 -10.31 10.13
C TYR A 98 -21.94 -9.51 10.13
N ASN A 99 -20.88 -10.13 9.59
CA ASN A 99 -19.50 -9.63 9.59
C ASN A 99 -19.18 -8.58 8.50
N GLN A 100 -20.16 -8.24 7.68
CA GLN A 100 -20.04 -7.34 6.54
C GLN A 100 -20.92 -6.08 6.67
N ASN A 101 -21.45 -5.76 7.85
CA ASN A 101 -22.35 -4.61 7.98
C ASN A 101 -21.59 -3.29 7.73
N ASN A 102 -22.03 -2.54 6.72
CA ASN A 102 -21.46 -1.26 6.29
C ASN A 102 -19.96 -1.29 5.99
N HIS A 103 -19.39 -2.47 5.72
CA HIS A 103 -17.96 -2.61 5.42
C HIS A 103 -17.57 -1.94 4.10
N ASN A 104 -18.51 -1.80 3.16
CA ASN A 104 -18.29 -1.04 1.94
C ASN A 104 -18.73 0.40 2.15
N ASP A 105 -17.76 1.28 2.37
CA ASP A 105 -17.97 2.71 2.60
C ASP A 105 -16.89 3.52 1.88
N GLY A 106 -17.32 4.36 0.93
CA GLY A 106 -16.45 5.13 0.05
C GLY A 106 -16.08 6.51 0.57
N ARG A 107 -16.57 6.92 1.75
CA ARG A 107 -16.41 8.28 2.29
C ARG A 107 -14.95 8.71 2.50
N TRP A 108 -14.01 7.77 2.51
CA TRP A 108 -12.58 8.11 2.52
C TRP A 108 -12.18 9.00 1.33
N ASN A 109 -12.85 8.86 0.19
CA ASN A 109 -12.62 9.67 -1.00
C ASN A 109 -13.19 11.11 -0.90
N GLU A 110 -14.03 11.38 0.10
CA GLU A 110 -14.59 12.72 0.36
C GLU A 110 -13.65 13.55 1.26
N GLY A 111 -12.68 12.90 1.90
CA GLY A 111 -11.71 13.56 2.75
C GLY A 111 -10.65 14.32 1.94
N ASP A 112 -10.20 15.45 2.49
CA ASP A 112 -9.02 16.13 1.96
C ASP A 112 -7.76 15.32 2.27
N THR A 113 -7.13 14.78 1.23
CA THR A 113 -5.88 14.02 1.34
C THR A 113 -4.63 14.91 1.39
N GLY A 114 -4.79 16.23 1.36
CA GLY A 114 -3.71 17.19 1.17
C GLY A 114 -3.01 17.02 -0.17
N GLU A 115 -1.73 17.41 -0.20
CA GLU A 115 -0.89 17.48 -1.39
C GLU A 115 -0.13 16.20 -1.68
N HIS A 116 -0.01 15.30 -0.70
CA HIS A 116 0.61 14.00 -0.90
C HIS A 116 -0.07 12.91 -0.08
N PHE A 117 0.01 11.68 -0.58
CA PHE A 117 -0.58 10.53 0.07
C PHE A 117 0.28 9.28 -0.16
N ALA A 118 0.59 8.57 0.92
CA ALA A 118 1.39 7.34 0.85
C ALA A 118 0.49 6.10 0.89
N HIS A 119 0.62 5.20 -0.08
CA HIS A 119 -0.18 3.99 -0.14
C HIS A 119 0.46 2.90 -1.03
N VAL A 120 -0.06 1.68 -0.94
CA VAL A 120 0.08 0.68 -2.01
C VAL A 120 -0.72 1.16 -3.21
N VAL A 121 -0.06 1.53 -4.31
CA VAL A 121 -0.71 2.04 -5.52
C VAL A 121 -0.67 0.96 -6.60
N LYS A 122 -1.85 0.52 -7.05
CA LYS A 122 -1.99 -0.51 -8.08
C LYS A 122 -2.99 -0.11 -9.15
N GLY A 123 -2.75 -0.56 -10.38
CA GLY A 123 -3.62 -0.34 -11.54
C GLY A 123 -2.93 0.43 -12.66
N LYS A 124 -3.54 0.43 -13.86
CA LYS A 124 -2.97 1.09 -15.06
C LYS A 124 -1.52 0.66 -15.39
N GLY A 125 -1.20 -0.62 -15.17
CA GLY A 125 0.14 -1.17 -15.38
C GLY A 125 1.14 -0.86 -14.25
N LEU A 126 0.67 -0.25 -13.16
CA LEU A 126 1.49 0.11 -12.00
C LEU A 126 1.30 -0.89 -10.84
N ASN A 127 2.40 -1.20 -10.17
CA ASN A 127 2.42 -1.83 -8.85
C ASN A 127 3.55 -1.20 -8.02
N VAL A 128 3.20 -0.35 -7.06
CA VAL A 128 4.15 0.32 -6.16
C VAL A 128 3.67 0.14 -4.73
N GLU A 129 4.44 -0.59 -3.93
CA GLU A 129 4.05 -1.01 -2.58
C GLU A 129 4.19 0.11 -1.56
N LYS A 130 5.11 1.06 -1.80
CA LYS A 130 5.37 2.21 -0.94
C LYS A 130 5.20 3.53 -1.68
N GLY A 131 4.22 3.61 -2.57
CA GLY A 131 4.04 4.74 -3.47
C GLY A 131 3.69 6.00 -2.69
N ILE A 132 4.33 7.11 -3.04
CA ILE A 132 4.01 8.43 -2.51
C ILE A 132 3.44 9.24 -3.67
N CYS A 133 2.12 9.37 -3.69
CA CYS A 133 1.43 10.18 -4.68
C CYS A 133 1.50 11.66 -4.29
N VAL A 134 1.71 12.55 -5.27
CA VAL A 134 1.80 13.99 -5.04
C VAL A 134 0.97 14.75 -6.09
N LYS A 135 0.17 15.74 -5.65
CA LYS A 135 -0.53 16.71 -6.50
C LYS A 135 0.44 17.83 -6.87
N LEU A 136 0.52 18.21 -8.14
CA LEU A 136 1.57 19.08 -8.68
C LEU A 136 0.99 20.30 -9.40
N GLY A 137 1.64 21.45 -9.20
CA GLY A 137 1.22 22.72 -9.80
C GLY A 137 0.21 23.48 -8.95
N ASP A 138 0.11 24.79 -9.16
CA ASP A 138 -0.75 25.66 -8.34
C ASP A 138 -2.24 25.28 -8.44
N GLU A 139 -2.66 24.87 -9.64
CA GLU A 139 -4.00 24.35 -9.96
C GLU A 139 -4.06 22.81 -9.98
N GLN A 140 -3.05 22.12 -9.45
CA GLN A 140 -3.00 20.64 -9.42
C GLN A 140 -3.09 20.00 -10.82
N PHE A 141 -2.44 20.63 -11.82
CA PHE A 141 -2.46 20.21 -13.23
C PHE A 141 -2.11 18.74 -13.43
N LEU A 142 -1.12 18.25 -12.67
CA LEU A 142 -0.64 16.88 -12.76
C LEU A 142 -0.58 16.23 -11.39
N SER A 143 -0.48 14.92 -11.41
CA SER A 143 -0.18 14.11 -10.25
C SER A 143 0.89 13.09 -10.60
N THR A 144 1.67 12.68 -9.60
CA THR A 144 2.74 11.69 -9.78
C THR A 144 2.75 10.67 -8.66
N CYS A 145 3.40 9.52 -8.88
CA CYS A 145 3.66 8.52 -7.85
C CYS A 145 5.17 8.26 -7.79
N PHE A 146 5.81 8.73 -6.71
CA PHE A 146 7.21 8.46 -6.41
C PHE A 146 7.35 7.13 -5.67
N ASP A 147 8.31 6.32 -6.08
CA ASP A 147 8.62 5.03 -5.48
C ASP A 147 9.95 5.11 -4.70
N PRO A 148 9.92 5.12 -3.36
CA PRO A 148 11.13 5.17 -2.54
C PRO A 148 11.99 3.91 -2.65
N GLN A 149 11.47 2.80 -3.21
CA GLN A 149 12.25 1.58 -3.45
C GLN A 149 13.03 1.62 -4.76
N SER A 150 12.75 2.56 -5.66
CA SER A 150 13.47 2.74 -6.92
C SER A 150 13.97 4.17 -7.16
N LEU A 151 13.72 5.08 -6.22
CA LEU A 151 14.05 6.52 -6.31
C LEU A 151 13.55 7.16 -7.62
N SER A 152 12.38 6.72 -8.06
CA SER A 152 11.84 7.03 -9.39
C SER A 152 10.39 7.48 -9.32
N TYR A 153 10.03 8.45 -10.17
CA TYR A 153 8.62 8.73 -10.47
C TYR A 153 8.10 7.65 -11.41
N ARG A 154 7.23 6.78 -10.90
CA ARG A 154 6.76 5.60 -11.62
C ARG A 154 5.60 5.89 -12.56
N THR A 155 4.94 7.02 -12.38
CA THR A 155 3.93 7.54 -13.30
C THR A 155 3.73 9.02 -13.07
N VAL A 156 3.31 9.72 -14.12
CA VAL A 156 2.77 11.07 -14.07
C VAL A 156 1.45 11.04 -14.85
N TRP A 157 0.39 11.64 -14.32
CA TRP A 157 -0.93 11.65 -14.95
C TRP A 157 -1.62 13.00 -14.79
N GLN A 158 -2.58 13.26 -15.67
CA GLN A 158 -3.46 14.44 -15.67
C GLN A 158 -4.90 14.04 -15.34
N ASP A 159 -5.76 15.03 -15.05
CA ASP A 159 -7.22 14.88 -14.95
C ASP A 159 -7.70 13.85 -13.89
N GLY A 160 -7.15 13.93 -12.68
CA GLY A 160 -7.61 13.09 -11.58
C GLY A 160 -6.60 12.93 -10.46
N TRP A 161 -7.00 12.21 -9.42
CA TRP A 161 -6.18 11.90 -8.26
C TRP A 161 -6.12 10.39 -8.00
N ILE A 162 -5.84 9.98 -6.78
CA ILE A 162 -6.02 8.59 -6.34
C ILE A 162 -7.43 8.38 -5.80
N LYS A 163 -7.92 7.15 -5.97
CA LYS A 163 -9.21 6.70 -5.46
C LYS A 163 -9.06 5.43 -4.66
N PHE A 164 -9.81 5.35 -3.57
CA PHE A 164 -9.86 4.21 -2.67
C PHE A 164 -11.14 3.41 -2.89
N GLN A 165 -11.00 2.09 -2.99
CA GLN A 165 -12.15 1.19 -3.10
C GLN A 165 -12.90 1.13 -1.76
N PRO A 166 -14.24 1.21 -1.72
CA PRO A 166 -15.02 1.24 -0.47
C PRO A 166 -14.81 0.06 0.50
N PHE A 167 -14.26 -1.05 0.03
CA PHE A 167 -14.15 -2.29 0.81
C PHE A 167 -13.33 -2.12 2.09
N ARG A 168 -13.97 -2.43 3.22
CA ARG A 168 -13.51 -2.18 4.60
C ARG A 168 -13.17 -0.69 4.80
N TRP A 169 -14.13 0.19 4.54
CA TRP A 169 -14.00 1.66 4.68
C TRP A 169 -12.77 2.23 3.96
N GLY A 170 -12.44 1.70 2.79
CA GLY A 170 -11.26 2.15 2.04
C GLY A 170 -9.94 1.46 2.41
N SER A 171 -9.82 0.93 3.63
CA SER A 171 -8.53 0.50 4.21
C SER A 171 -7.95 -0.83 3.68
N SER A 172 -8.77 -1.71 3.11
CA SER A 172 -8.35 -3.08 2.77
C SER A 172 -7.90 -3.23 1.32
N ARG A 173 -8.05 -2.20 0.49
CA ARG A 173 -7.69 -2.23 -0.93
C ARG A 173 -6.64 -1.19 -1.23
N ASN A 174 -5.97 -1.37 -2.36
CA ASN A 174 -4.98 -0.43 -2.87
C ASN A 174 -5.63 0.88 -3.35
N ALA A 175 -4.81 1.91 -3.46
CA ALA A 175 -5.16 3.15 -4.14
C ALA A 175 -5.05 2.93 -5.65
N ASN A 176 -6.07 3.37 -6.39
CA ASN A 176 -6.10 3.33 -7.85
C ASN A 176 -5.89 4.74 -8.40
N ILE A 177 -5.23 4.85 -9.55
CA ILE A 177 -5.07 6.13 -10.25
C ILE A 177 -6.34 6.44 -11.05
N GLU A 178 -6.96 7.58 -10.78
CA GLU A 178 -7.93 8.23 -11.67
C GLU A 178 -7.22 9.25 -12.56
N GLY A 179 -7.72 9.43 -13.79
CA GLY A 179 -7.11 10.33 -14.78
C GLY A 179 -6.26 9.63 -15.85
N THR A 180 -5.53 10.39 -16.65
CA THR A 180 -4.85 9.88 -17.85
C THR A 180 -3.33 9.93 -17.67
N PRO A 181 -2.65 8.77 -17.55
CA PRO A 181 -1.19 8.74 -17.47
C PRO A 181 -0.54 9.33 -18.72
N TRP A 182 0.46 10.17 -18.52
CA TRP A 182 1.41 10.54 -19.56
C TRP A 182 2.39 9.40 -19.81
N PHE A 183 2.81 8.74 -18.74
CA PHE A 183 3.61 7.52 -18.79
C PHE A 183 3.40 6.68 -17.53
N THR A 184 3.66 5.38 -17.66
CA THR A 184 3.70 4.43 -16.53
C THR A 184 4.89 3.51 -16.69
N ILE A 185 5.67 3.40 -15.63
CA ILE A 185 6.83 2.52 -15.53
C ILE A 185 6.44 1.30 -14.70
N ALA A 186 6.24 0.16 -15.35
CA ALA A 186 5.77 -1.07 -14.69
C ALA A 186 6.76 -1.63 -13.67
N LYS A 187 8.07 -1.47 -13.90
CA LYS A 187 9.14 -1.90 -13.00
C LYS A 187 10.30 -0.91 -13.04
N ALA A 188 10.87 -0.62 -11.87
CA ALA A 188 12.10 0.15 -11.72
C ALA A 188 12.90 -0.46 -10.57
N ASN A 189 14.22 -0.34 -10.62
CA ASN A 189 15.12 -0.89 -9.62
C ASN A 189 15.79 0.25 -8.85
N MET A 190 16.15 0.00 -7.59
CA MET A 190 17.02 0.90 -6.85
C MET A 190 18.33 1.09 -7.62
N PRO A 191 18.79 2.33 -7.88
CA PRO A 191 20.12 2.56 -8.45
C PRO A 191 21.20 2.09 -7.47
N GLU A 192 22.38 1.74 -7.98
CA GLU A 192 23.49 1.32 -7.15
C GLU A 192 23.87 2.40 -6.11
N GLY A 193 24.04 1.99 -4.85
CA GLY A 193 24.26 2.92 -3.73
C GLY A 193 23.05 3.82 -3.42
N GLY A 194 21.87 3.51 -3.96
CA GLY A 194 20.62 4.21 -3.72
C GLY A 194 20.10 4.03 -2.30
N LYS A 195 19.74 5.13 -1.64
CA LYS A 195 19.09 5.12 -0.32
C LYS A 195 18.07 6.24 -0.22
N TYR A 196 16.81 5.90 -0.01
CA TYR A 196 15.77 6.86 0.35
C TYR A 196 16.00 7.37 1.78
N LEU A 197 15.89 8.68 1.98
CA LEU A 197 16.12 9.33 3.28
C LEU A 197 14.84 9.94 3.87
N GLY A 198 13.85 10.27 3.03
CA GLY A 198 12.56 10.78 3.47
C GLY A 198 11.97 11.80 2.50
N LEU A 199 10.98 12.55 2.96
CA LEU A 199 10.44 13.70 2.26
C LEU A 199 10.31 14.89 3.21
N ARG A 200 10.32 16.09 2.65
CA ARG A 200 10.03 17.35 3.33
C ARG A 200 8.87 18.03 2.63
N ARG A 201 8.19 18.91 3.37
CA ARG A 201 7.13 19.75 2.85
C ARG A 201 7.43 21.22 3.07
N PHE A 202 7.11 22.03 2.08
CA PHE A 202 7.11 23.48 2.18
C PHE A 202 5.85 24.02 1.49
N GLY A 203 4.82 24.33 2.27
CA GLY A 203 3.48 24.62 1.74
C GLY A 203 2.94 23.46 0.92
N LYS A 204 2.61 23.75 -0.35
CA LYS A 204 2.12 22.76 -1.34
C LYS A 204 3.23 21.89 -1.95
N ARG A 205 4.50 22.24 -1.71
CA ARG A 205 5.64 21.60 -2.37
C ARG A 205 6.12 20.41 -1.55
N VAL A 206 6.45 19.33 -2.23
CA VAL A 206 7.00 18.10 -1.64
C VAL A 206 8.41 17.92 -2.18
N VAL A 207 9.38 17.66 -1.32
CA VAL A 207 10.78 17.46 -1.72
C VAL A 207 11.22 16.09 -1.22
N PHE A 208 11.59 15.21 -2.14
CA PHE A 208 12.12 13.90 -1.80
C PHE A 208 13.62 13.98 -1.54
N GLU A 209 14.07 13.40 -0.44
CA GLU A 209 15.47 13.36 -0.05
C GLU A 209 15.98 11.94 -0.20
N TYR A 210 17.06 11.77 -0.96
CA TYR A 210 17.72 10.49 -1.16
C TYR A 210 19.21 10.64 -1.43
N LYS A 211 19.90 9.52 -1.48
CA LYS A 211 21.34 9.43 -1.77
C LYS A 211 21.56 8.41 -2.88
N ILE A 212 22.49 8.71 -3.79
CA ILE A 212 23.03 7.77 -4.78
C ILE A 212 24.55 7.84 -4.70
N GLY A 213 25.21 6.72 -4.42
CA GLY A 213 26.66 6.71 -4.19
C GLY A 213 27.02 7.56 -2.97
N ASN A 214 27.73 8.68 -3.15
CA ASN A 214 28.02 9.69 -2.09
C ASN A 214 27.24 10.99 -2.24
N THR A 215 26.45 11.11 -3.31
CA THR A 215 25.70 12.32 -3.65
C THR A 215 24.38 12.33 -2.92
N LYS A 216 24.18 13.32 -2.05
CA LYS A 216 22.89 13.59 -1.41
C LYS A 216 22.08 14.51 -2.32
N ILE A 217 20.83 14.13 -2.56
CA ILE A 217 19.95 14.71 -3.56
C ILE A 217 18.63 15.14 -2.91
N LEU A 218 18.19 16.35 -3.25
CA LEU A 218 16.82 16.81 -3.05
C LEU A 218 16.14 16.84 -4.43
N ASP A 219 14.98 16.21 -4.53
CA ASP A 219 14.21 16.06 -5.77
C ASP A 219 12.80 16.57 -5.53
N GLU A 220 12.52 17.74 -6.08
CA GLU A 220 11.23 18.40 -6.00
C GLU A 220 10.49 18.24 -7.34
N PRO A 221 9.38 17.48 -7.39
CA PRO A 221 8.49 17.46 -8.53
C PRO A 221 7.59 18.70 -8.51
N TRP A 222 7.34 19.25 -9.70
CA TRP A 222 6.32 20.28 -9.90
C TRP A 222 5.64 20.14 -11.25
N ALA A 223 4.60 20.93 -11.52
CA ALA A 223 3.92 20.92 -12.79
C ALA A 223 3.41 22.30 -13.19
N GLY A 224 3.45 22.55 -14.49
CA GLY A 224 2.56 23.49 -15.18
C GLY A 224 1.54 22.70 -16.01
N LYS A 225 0.65 23.39 -16.72
CA LYS A 225 -0.43 22.77 -17.50
C LYS A 225 0.05 21.68 -18.46
N ASN A 226 1.14 21.94 -19.20
CA ASN A 226 1.66 21.04 -20.24
C ASN A 226 3.08 20.50 -19.94
N ALA A 227 3.54 20.62 -18.68
CA ALA A 227 4.88 20.16 -18.32
C ALA A 227 4.97 19.65 -16.87
N PHE A 228 5.70 18.54 -16.72
CA PHE A 228 6.19 18.02 -15.46
C PHE A 228 7.64 18.46 -15.27
N TYR A 229 7.97 18.95 -14.09
CA TYR A 229 9.28 19.46 -13.76
C TYR A 229 9.88 18.69 -12.58
N ARG A 230 11.20 18.58 -12.60
CA ARG A 230 11.99 18.10 -11.46
C ARG A 230 13.10 19.09 -11.21
N ARG A 231 13.05 19.75 -10.05
CA ARG A 231 14.20 20.49 -9.53
C ARG A 231 15.04 19.53 -8.71
N ILE A 232 16.31 19.41 -9.07
CA ILE A 232 17.27 18.52 -8.44
C ILE A 232 18.38 19.37 -7.83
N ASP A 233 18.48 19.37 -6.51
CA ASP A 233 19.58 20.01 -5.78
C ASP A 233 20.57 18.93 -5.30
N LEU A 234 21.84 19.09 -5.67
CA LEU A 234 22.97 18.24 -5.31
C LEU A 234 23.74 18.89 -4.17
N HIS A 235 23.64 18.32 -2.97
CA HIS A 235 24.22 18.95 -1.78
C HIS A 235 25.77 18.89 -1.79
N ASN A 236 26.32 17.74 -2.19
CA ASN A 236 27.76 17.52 -2.25
C ASN A 236 28.25 17.61 -3.70
N SER A 237 29.55 17.88 -3.89
CA SER A 237 30.19 17.76 -5.20
C SER A 237 30.16 16.31 -5.70
N ALA A 238 30.05 16.14 -7.01
CA ALA A 238 30.03 14.81 -7.64
C ALA A 238 30.72 14.85 -9.01
N ASP A 239 31.65 13.92 -9.24
CA ASP A 239 32.29 13.75 -10.55
C ASP A 239 31.31 13.21 -11.58
N LYS A 240 30.51 12.22 -11.16
CA LYS A 240 29.44 11.64 -11.96
C LYS A 240 28.32 11.15 -11.06
N THR A 241 27.08 11.39 -11.44
CA THR A 241 25.89 10.80 -10.79
C THR A 241 24.82 10.56 -11.84
N ALA A 242 24.20 9.38 -11.78
CA ALA A 242 23.06 9.01 -12.63
C ALA A 242 21.80 8.97 -11.77
N ILE A 243 20.80 9.76 -12.15
CA ILE A 243 19.54 9.89 -11.41
C ILE A 243 18.44 9.24 -12.24
N PRO A 244 17.64 8.30 -11.68
CA PRO A 244 16.56 7.66 -12.41
C PRO A 244 15.56 8.66 -12.99
N CYS A 245 15.24 8.50 -14.26
CA CYS A 245 14.26 9.33 -14.98
C CYS A 245 13.70 8.59 -16.20
N GLN A 246 13.01 7.48 -15.95
CA GLN A 246 12.41 6.71 -17.02
C GLN A 246 11.15 7.41 -17.53
N VAL A 247 11.10 7.63 -18.85
CA VAL A 247 9.95 8.20 -19.56
C VAL A 247 9.66 7.26 -20.74
N SER A 248 8.50 6.62 -20.74
CA SER A 248 8.18 5.56 -21.72
C SER A 248 7.48 6.08 -22.98
N ASP A 249 7.04 7.34 -23.00
CA ASP A 249 6.36 7.95 -24.14
C ASP A 249 7.35 8.79 -24.96
N ALA A 250 7.57 8.38 -26.22
CA ALA A 250 8.48 9.05 -27.15
C ALA A 250 7.99 10.42 -27.63
N ALA A 251 6.70 10.73 -27.47
CA ALA A 251 6.16 12.05 -27.76
C ALA A 251 6.67 13.09 -26.75
N LEU A 252 6.91 12.68 -25.50
CA LEU A 252 7.37 13.57 -24.44
C LEU A 252 8.80 14.05 -24.69
N LYS A 253 9.02 15.34 -24.44
CA LYS A 253 10.31 16.01 -24.61
C LYS A 253 10.96 16.20 -23.25
N VAL A 254 12.14 15.60 -23.07
CA VAL A 254 12.93 15.72 -21.84
C VAL A 254 14.08 16.70 -22.08
N LYS A 255 14.18 17.75 -21.26
CA LYS A 255 15.22 18.77 -21.40
C LYS A 255 15.67 19.32 -20.04
N VAL A 256 16.96 19.55 -19.88
CA VAL A 256 17.49 20.39 -18.79
C VAL A 256 17.33 21.84 -19.24
N ILE A 257 16.55 22.62 -18.49
CA ILE A 257 16.18 23.99 -18.84
C ILE A 257 16.94 25.04 -18.03
N GLU A 258 17.45 24.64 -16.86
CA GLU A 258 18.29 25.48 -16.02
C GLU A 258 19.31 24.61 -15.29
N SER A 259 20.51 25.14 -15.06
CA SER A 259 21.53 24.49 -14.23
C SER A 259 22.49 25.51 -13.64
N LYS A 260 22.93 25.28 -12.40
CA LYS A 260 23.97 26.06 -11.72
C LYS A 260 24.98 25.12 -11.06
N GLY A 261 26.27 25.39 -11.21
CA GLY A 261 27.33 24.59 -10.59
C GLY A 261 27.52 23.21 -11.21
N ILE A 262 27.03 22.99 -12.44
CA ILE A 262 27.12 21.71 -13.16
C ILE A 262 27.79 21.96 -14.51
N GLN A 263 28.83 21.18 -14.84
CA GLN A 263 29.47 21.28 -16.15
C GLN A 263 28.60 20.69 -17.25
N LYS A 264 27.99 19.52 -17.01
CA LYS A 264 27.11 18.87 -17.99
C LYS A 264 26.05 18.01 -17.31
N ALA A 265 24.78 18.32 -17.58
CA ALA A 265 23.64 17.45 -17.27
C ALA A 265 22.89 17.12 -18.56
N ARG A 266 22.58 15.83 -18.77
CA ARG A 266 21.76 15.40 -19.92
C ARG A 266 20.90 14.20 -19.54
N TRP A 267 19.75 14.09 -20.21
CA TRP A 267 18.95 12.88 -20.17
C TRP A 267 19.44 11.88 -21.22
N GLU A 268 19.68 10.64 -20.82
CA GLU A 268 20.14 9.56 -21.69
C GLU A 268 19.67 8.22 -21.13
N LYS A 269 19.04 7.38 -21.97
CA LYS A 269 18.62 6.01 -21.63
C LYS A 269 17.79 5.88 -20.33
N GLY A 270 16.90 6.85 -20.06
CA GLY A 270 16.04 6.81 -18.87
C GLY A 270 16.73 7.25 -17.57
N GLU A 271 17.89 7.90 -17.67
CA GLU A 271 18.61 8.50 -16.55
C GLU A 271 18.99 9.93 -16.86
N ILE A 272 19.16 10.74 -15.81
CA ILE A 272 19.80 12.04 -15.90
C ILE A 272 21.24 11.86 -15.47
N VAL A 273 22.16 12.01 -16.42
CA VAL A 273 23.59 11.88 -16.18
C VAL A 273 24.16 13.26 -15.93
N VAL A 274 24.58 13.50 -14.69
CA VAL A 274 25.31 14.69 -14.27
C VAL A 274 26.79 14.38 -14.25
N ASN A 275 27.60 15.21 -14.91
CA ASN A 275 29.06 15.15 -14.88
C ASN A 275 29.60 16.46 -14.32
N LYS A 276 30.47 16.34 -13.30
CA LYS A 276 31.14 17.42 -12.58
C LYS A 276 30.15 18.47 -12.05
N ALA A 277 29.64 18.20 -10.84
CA ALA A 277 28.85 19.11 -10.04
C ALA A 277 29.66 19.63 -8.85
N THR A 278 29.57 20.93 -8.57
CA THR A 278 30.06 21.53 -7.32
C THR A 278 29.10 21.24 -6.16
N ALA A 279 29.53 21.49 -4.93
CA ALA A 279 28.60 21.47 -3.79
C ALA A 279 27.48 22.52 -3.99
N ASN A 280 26.28 22.21 -3.52
CA ASN A 280 25.06 23.03 -3.69
C ASN A 280 24.72 23.37 -5.15
N ALA A 281 25.09 22.50 -6.08
CA ALA A 281 24.70 22.61 -7.47
C ALA A 281 23.22 22.24 -7.63
N TYR A 282 22.55 22.78 -8.65
CA TYR A 282 21.19 22.36 -8.99
C TYR A 282 20.96 22.35 -10.49
N PHE A 283 19.92 21.64 -10.90
CA PHE A 283 19.33 21.79 -12.22
C PHE A 283 17.83 21.59 -12.19
N ILE A 284 17.15 22.15 -13.19
CA ILE A 284 15.73 21.93 -13.42
C ILE A 284 15.59 21.19 -14.74
N MET A 285 14.91 20.04 -14.68
CA MET A 285 14.55 19.25 -15.83
C MET A 285 13.05 19.38 -16.09
N ARG A 286 12.69 19.45 -17.37
CA ARG A 286 11.33 19.47 -17.86
C ARG A 286 11.04 18.22 -18.69
N ILE A 287 9.88 17.63 -18.46
CA ILE A 287 9.25 16.59 -19.28
C ILE A 287 7.92 17.19 -19.77
N SER A 288 7.81 17.48 -21.06
CA SER A 288 6.68 18.22 -21.61
C SER A 288 6.11 17.58 -22.87
N LYS A 289 4.81 17.80 -23.11
CA LYS A 289 4.17 17.43 -24.39
C LYS A 289 4.58 18.36 -25.53
N GLU A 290 4.97 19.59 -25.20
CA GLU A 290 5.33 20.63 -26.16
C GLU A 290 6.82 21.05 -26.04
N PRO A 291 7.43 21.62 -27.09
CA PRO A 291 8.83 22.04 -27.08
C PRO A 291 9.16 23.18 -26.11
N LYS A 292 8.20 24.06 -25.80
CA LYS A 292 8.35 25.15 -24.84
C LYS A 292 6.98 25.54 -24.29
N PRO A 293 6.63 25.16 -23.05
CA PRO A 293 5.38 25.56 -22.42
C PRO A 293 5.38 27.05 -22.05
N ASP A 294 4.22 27.68 -22.07
CA ASP A 294 4.07 29.12 -21.84
C ASP A 294 4.35 29.55 -20.37
N ASP A 295 4.16 28.65 -19.41
CA ASP A 295 4.24 28.93 -17.96
C ASP A 295 5.61 28.62 -17.32
N GLU A 296 6.68 28.51 -18.10
CA GLU A 296 7.99 28.05 -17.61
C GLU A 296 8.57 28.93 -16.49
N LYS A 297 8.18 30.22 -16.42
CA LYS A 297 8.59 31.17 -15.37
C LYS A 297 8.07 30.84 -13.96
N VAL A 298 7.01 30.03 -13.83
CA VAL A 298 6.46 29.66 -12.51
C VAL A 298 7.36 28.65 -11.80
N VAL A 299 8.34 28.08 -12.51
CA VAL A 299 9.21 26.99 -12.03
C VAL A 299 10.69 27.39 -11.97
N LEU A 300 11.11 28.38 -12.77
CA LEU A 300 12.44 29.00 -12.74
C LEU A 300 12.52 30.02 -11.60
#